data_AF-A0A2T1CA05-F1
#
_entry.id   AF-A0A2T1CA05-F1
#
_cell.length_a   1.000
_cell.length_b   1.000
_cell.length_c   1.000
_cell.angle_alpha   90.00
_cell.angle_beta   90.00
_cell.angle_gamma   90.00
#
_symmetry.space_group_name_H-M   'P 1'
#
loop_
_entity.id
_entity.type
_entity.pdbx_description
1 polymer ?
#
loop_
_entity_poly.entity_id
_entity_poly.type
_entity_poly.pdbx_seq_one_letter_code
_entity_poly.pdbx_strand_id
1 'polypeptide(L)'
;MSYFQEAKAHFIASHQHPINQMLHHLNIVLIFISLFWLFRDWRVTAACIVLTQVCAWSGHFIFEKNKPAFVKYPAITILVSLVWSFENWLGLKQVLGYLTNKEPESSPKTPLQP
;
A
#
# COMPACT_ATOMS: atom_id res chain seq x y z
N MET A 1 15.32 13.37 -14.41
CA MET A 1 14.30 12.33 -14.17
C MET A 1 13.01 12.73 -14.85
N SER A 2 12.17 11.78 -15.27
CA SER A 2 10.85 12.11 -15.82
C SER A 2 9.87 12.43 -14.68
N TYR A 3 8.82 13.21 -14.96
CA TYR A 3 7.79 13.62 -13.99
C TYR A 3 7.18 12.43 -13.23
N PHE A 4 6.92 11.32 -13.93
CA PHE A 4 6.42 10.09 -13.32
C PHE A 4 7.40 9.49 -12.29
N GLN A 5 8.71 9.50 -12.59
CA GLN A 5 9.71 8.95 -11.68
C GLN A 5 9.85 9.78 -10.40
N GLU A 6 9.74 11.11 -10.49
CA GLU A 6 9.72 11.98 -9.32
C GLU A 6 8.46 11.77 -8.47
N ALA A 7 7.30 11.67 -9.12
CA ALA A 7 6.05 11.34 -8.43
C ALA A 7 6.12 9.97 -7.75
N LYS A 8 6.68 8.95 -8.43
CA LYS A 8 6.88 7.61 -7.89
C LYS A 8 7.85 7.60 -6.71
N ALA A 9 8.98 8.29 -6.80
CA ALA A 9 9.93 8.40 -5.72
C ALA A 9 9.30 9.09 -4.49
N HIS A 10 8.58 10.18 -4.70
CA HIS A 10 7.86 10.87 -3.62
C HIS A 10 6.74 10.03 -3.03
N PHE A 11 5.99 9.30 -3.85
CA PHE A 11 4.97 8.37 -3.40
C PHE A 11 5.56 7.32 -2.49
N ILE A 12 6.62 6.62 -2.92
CA ILE A 12 7.28 5.60 -2.10
C ILE A 12 7.76 6.21 -0.78
N ALA A 13 8.46 7.35 -0.81
CA ALA A 13 8.93 8.03 0.39
C ALA A 13 7.82 8.46 1.35
N SER A 14 6.59 8.66 0.85
CA SER A 14 5.42 9.02 1.67
C SER A 14 4.70 7.80 2.27
N HIS A 15 5.10 6.57 1.90
CA HIS A 15 4.47 5.31 2.31
C HIS A 15 5.52 4.32 2.83
N GLN A 16 6.04 4.55 4.04
CA GLN A 16 7.08 3.72 4.63
C GLN A 16 6.52 2.73 5.66
N HIS A 17 5.43 3.06 6.34
CA HIS A 17 4.84 2.20 7.35
C HIS A 17 4.14 0.98 6.71
N PRO A 18 4.42 -0.26 7.15
CA PRO A 18 3.86 -1.48 6.54
C PRO A 18 2.32 -1.51 6.50
N ILE A 19 1.68 -1.02 7.57
CA ILE A 19 0.21 -0.95 7.62
C ILE A 19 -0.33 0.06 6.60
N ASN A 20 0.32 1.23 6.44
CA ASN A 20 -0.09 2.21 5.45
C ASN A 20 0.05 1.65 4.02
N GLN A 21 1.17 0.98 3.73
CA GLN A 21 1.36 0.28 2.46
C GLN A 21 0.26 -0.75 2.19
N MET A 22 -0.09 -1.59 3.17
CA MET A 22 -1.15 -2.59 3.05
C MET A 22 -2.53 -1.95 2.81
N LEU A 23 -2.85 -0.86 3.52
CA LEU A 23 -4.10 -0.11 3.31
C LEU A 23 -4.19 0.46 1.89
N HIS A 24 -3.08 0.95 1.32
CA HIS A 24 -3.06 1.46 -0.05
C HIS A 24 -3.16 0.35 -1.11
N HIS A 25 -2.63 -0.85 -0.85
CA HIS A 25 -2.90 -2.00 -1.70
C HIS A 25 -4.37 -2.45 -1.62
N LEU A 26 -4.97 -2.44 -0.42
CA LEU A 26 -6.39 -2.72 -0.23
C LEU A 26 -7.27 -1.73 -1.02
N ASN A 27 -6.89 -0.45 -1.07
CA ASN A 27 -7.59 0.56 -1.85
C ASN A 27 -7.65 0.20 -3.34
N ILE A 28 -6.56 -0.32 -3.92
CA ILE A 28 -6.57 -0.77 -5.33
C ILE A 28 -7.58 -1.90 -5.53
N VAL A 29 -7.64 -2.86 -4.61
CA VAL A 29 -8.63 -3.95 -4.67
C VAL A 29 -10.06 -3.41 -4.57
N LEU A 30 -10.32 -2.49 -3.63
CA LEU A 30 -11.62 -1.85 -3.45
C LEU A 30 -12.06 -1.06 -4.70
N ILE A 31 -11.12 -0.39 -5.38
CA ILE A 31 -11.41 0.30 -6.64
C ILE A 31 -11.88 -0.70 -7.71
N PHE A 32 -11.21 -1.84 -7.88
CA PHE A 32 -11.63 -2.85 -8.85
C PHE A 32 -12.99 -3.48 -8.51
N ILE A 33 -13.26 -3.75 -7.22
CA ILE A 33 -14.58 -4.19 -6.76
C ILE A 33 -15.63 -3.12 -7.11
N SER A 34 -15.34 -1.85 -6.78
CA SER A 34 -16.24 -0.72 -7.06
C SER A 34 -16.60 -0.60 -8.54
N LEU A 35 -15.61 -0.77 -9.43
CA LEU A 35 -15.81 -0.74 -10.89
C LEU A 35 -16.65 -1.90 -11.39
N PHE A 36 -16.41 -3.12 -10.89
CA PHE A 36 -17.18 -4.30 -11.25
C PHE A 36 -18.66 -4.18 -10.85
N TRP A 37 -18.93 -3.56 -9.69
CA TRP A 37 -20.28 -3.41 -9.16
C TRP A 37 -21.01 -2.14 -9.62
N LEU A 38 -20.35 -1.24 -10.35
CA LEU A 38 -20.86 0.09 -10.72
C LEU A 38 -22.27 0.08 -11.31
N PHE A 39 -22.55 -0.87 -12.20
CA PHE A 39 -23.85 -0.99 -12.89
C PHE A 39 -24.75 -2.09 -12.31
N ARG A 40 -24.28 -2.83 -11.30
CA ARG A 40 -25.00 -3.96 -10.69
C ARG A 40 -25.65 -3.58 -9.36
N ASP A 41 -24.89 -2.94 -8.49
CA ASP A 41 -25.39 -2.42 -7.22
C ASP A 41 -24.55 -1.20 -6.81
N TRP A 42 -25.10 -0.02 -7.08
CA TRP A 42 -24.42 1.25 -6.78
C TRP A 42 -24.11 1.43 -5.29
N ARG A 43 -24.82 0.72 -4.38
CA ARG A 43 -24.57 0.78 -2.94
C ARG A 43 -23.23 0.14 -2.59
N VAL A 44 -22.85 -0.93 -3.30
CA VAL A 44 -21.54 -1.58 -3.14
C VAL A 44 -20.45 -0.63 -3.60
N THR A 45 -20.62 0.01 -4.76
CA THR A 45 -19.72 1.05 -5.26
C THR A 45 -19.56 2.20 -4.27
N ALA A 46 -20.67 2.74 -3.73
CA ALA A 46 -20.63 3.81 -2.73
C ALA A 46 -19.89 3.38 -1.46
N ALA A 47 -20.14 2.16 -0.96
CA ALA A 47 -19.43 1.61 0.19
C ALA A 47 -17.92 1.48 -0.08
N CYS A 48 -17.52 0.96 -1.24
CA CYS A 48 -16.11 0.84 -1.64
C CYS A 48 -15.42 2.21 -1.75
N ILE A 49 -16.09 3.23 -2.30
CA ILE A 49 -15.57 4.60 -2.37
C ILE A 49 -15.32 5.14 -0.97
N VAL A 50 -16.30 5.03 -0.05
CA VAL A 50 -16.16 5.50 1.34
C VAL A 50 -15.01 4.77 2.04
N LEU A 51 -14.94 3.43 1.91
CA LEU A 51 -13.87 2.63 2.50
C LEU A 51 -12.48 3.04 1.97
N THR A 52 -12.36 3.29 0.67
CA THR A 52 -11.11 3.74 0.06
C THR A 52 -10.62 5.05 0.69
N GLN A 53 -11.53 6.01 0.92
CA GLN A 53 -11.18 7.27 1.57
C GLN A 53 -10.76 7.04 3.03
N VAL A 54 -11.53 6.26 3.79
CA VAL A 54 -11.22 5.98 5.20
C VAL A 54 -9.85 5.29 5.32
N CYS A 55 -9.57 4.28 4.51
CA CYS A 55 -8.30 3.56 4.52
C CYS A 55 -7.11 4.44 4.13
N ALA A 56 -7.23 5.23 3.05
CA ALA A 56 -6.16 6.14 2.61
C ALA A 56 -5.80 7.18 3.67
N TRP A 57 -6.81 7.85 4.24
CA TRP A 57 -6.58 8.88 5.26
C TRP A 57 -6.11 8.30 6.59
N SER A 58 -6.64 7.14 7.02
CA SER A 58 -6.19 6.46 8.24
C SER A 58 -4.71 6.06 8.12
N GLY A 59 -4.31 5.56 6.96
CA GLY A 59 -2.92 5.28 6.60
C GLY A 59 -2.00 6.47 6.86
N HIS A 60 -2.33 7.62 6.29
CA HIS A 60 -1.52 8.83 6.39
C HIS A 60 -1.58 9.51 7.76
N PHE A 61 -2.74 9.62 8.39
CA PHE A 61 -2.88 10.40 9.62
C PHE A 61 -2.55 9.63 10.88
N ILE A 62 -2.81 8.32 10.92
CA ILE A 62 -2.59 7.50 12.11
C ILE A 62 -1.17 6.90 12.07
N PHE A 63 -0.77 6.32 10.93
CA PHE A 63 0.49 5.57 10.84
C PHE A 63 1.66 6.43 10.35
N GLU A 64 1.55 7.10 9.21
CA GLU A 64 2.68 7.89 8.66
C GLU A 64 2.84 9.26 9.33
N LYS A 65 1.72 9.87 9.75
CA LYS A 65 1.64 11.25 10.24
C LYS A 65 2.21 12.27 9.23
N ASN A 66 1.97 12.04 7.95
CA ASN A 66 2.44 12.90 6.84
C ASN A 66 1.27 13.32 5.92
N LYS A 67 1.56 14.17 4.94
CA LYS A 67 0.58 14.57 3.92
C LYS A 67 0.55 13.53 2.79
N PRO A 68 -0.63 13.20 2.23
CA PRO A 68 -0.73 12.30 1.08
C PRO A 68 0.09 12.81 -0.11
N ALA A 69 0.72 11.89 -0.85
CA ALA A 69 1.52 12.23 -2.04
C ALA A 69 0.71 12.98 -3.13
N PHE A 70 -0.61 12.74 -3.17
CA PHE A 70 -1.55 13.43 -4.05
C PHE A 70 -1.53 14.95 -3.89
N VAL A 71 -1.19 15.46 -2.70
CA VAL A 71 -1.09 16.90 -2.43
C VAL A 71 -0.02 17.56 -3.29
N LYS A 72 1.11 16.87 -3.51
CA LYS A 72 2.23 17.38 -4.31
C LYS A 72 2.11 17.02 -5.80
N TYR A 73 1.63 15.82 -6.10
CA TYR A 73 1.54 15.29 -7.46
C TYR A 73 0.08 14.86 -7.75
N PRO A 74 -0.83 15.81 -8.01
CA PRO A 74 -2.24 15.51 -8.23
C PRO A 74 -2.44 14.68 -9.50
N ALA A 75 -3.51 13.87 -9.53
CA ALA A 75 -3.87 12.92 -10.59
C ALA A 75 -2.85 11.81 -10.88
N ILE A 76 -1.58 12.14 -11.15
CA ILE A 76 -0.52 11.17 -11.45
C ILE A 76 -0.28 10.19 -10.28
N THR A 77 -0.51 10.61 -9.04
CA THR A 77 -0.40 9.74 -7.86
C THR A 77 -1.32 8.52 -7.93
N ILE A 78 -2.48 8.62 -8.60
CA ILE A 78 -3.39 7.48 -8.78
C ILE A 78 -2.73 6.42 -9.68
N LEU A 79 -2.13 6.85 -10.80
CA LEU A 79 -1.40 5.95 -11.70
C LEU A 79 -0.18 5.35 -11.03
N VAL A 80 0.58 6.15 -10.28
CA VAL A 80 1.72 5.68 -9.49
C VAL A 80 1.30 4.63 -8.47
N SER A 81 0.21 4.88 -7.73
CA SER A 81 -0.32 3.94 -6.73
C SER A 81 -0.75 2.61 -7.36
N LEU A 82 -1.41 2.66 -8.52
CA LEU A 82 -1.80 1.48 -9.29
C LEU A 82 -0.56 0.68 -9.71
N VAL A 83 0.40 1.32 -10.40
CA VAL A 83 1.63 0.69 -10.88
C VAL A 83 2.43 0.09 -9.73
N TRP A 84 2.65 0.87 -8.66
CA TRP A 84 3.37 0.41 -7.48
C TRP A 84 2.67 -0.79 -6.81
N SER A 85 1.34 -0.81 -6.77
CA SER A 85 0.59 -1.94 -6.22
C SER A 85 0.75 -3.21 -7.05
N PHE A 86 0.70 -3.11 -8.38
CA PHE A 86 0.96 -4.26 -9.25
C PHE A 86 2.40 -4.76 -9.16
N GLU A 87 3.39 -3.85 -9.12
CA GLU A 87 4.81 -4.21 -8.95
C GLU A 87 5.06 -4.98 -7.64
N ASN A 88 4.28 -4.69 -6.60
CA ASN A 88 4.35 -5.34 -5.29
C ASN A 88 3.37 -6.52 -5.12
N TRP A 89 2.75 -6.98 -6.21
CA TRP A 89 1.77 -8.07 -6.19
C TRP A 89 0.65 -7.83 -5.18
N LEU A 90 0.10 -6.62 -5.20
CA LEU A 90 -0.95 -6.15 -4.30
C LEU A 90 -0.57 -6.33 -2.81
N GLY A 91 0.71 -6.14 -2.47
CA GLY A 91 1.21 -6.22 -1.10
C GLY A 91 1.80 -7.57 -0.70
N LEU A 92 1.70 -8.59 -1.56
CA LEU A 92 2.17 -9.94 -1.24
C LEU A 92 3.69 -9.95 -0.98
N LYS A 93 4.48 -9.15 -1.71
CA LYS A 93 5.93 -9.05 -1.50
C LYS A 93 6.28 -8.55 -0.09
N GLN A 94 5.55 -7.55 0.40
CA GLN A 94 5.77 -7.00 1.74
C GLN A 94 5.34 -7.96 2.84
N VAL A 95 4.21 -8.66 2.65
CA VAL A 95 3.77 -9.70 3.58
C VAL A 95 4.79 -10.83 3.66
N LEU A 96 5.25 -11.33 2.51
CA LEU A 96 6.29 -12.37 2.47
C LEU A 96 7.58 -11.91 3.13
N GLY A 97 8.05 -10.69 2.83
CA GLY A 97 9.23 -10.12 3.48
C GLY A 97 9.08 -9.99 4.99
N TYR A 98 7.89 -9.60 5.48
CA TYR A 98 7.60 -9.57 6.91
C TYR A 98 7.64 -10.96 7.54
N LEU A 99 7.10 -11.98 6.88
CA LEU A 99 7.10 -13.36 7.38
C LEU A 99 8.53 -13.95 7.39
N THR A 100 9.30 -13.74 6.32
CA THR A 100 10.69 -14.21 6.24
C THR A 100 11.59 -13.54 7.28
N ASN A 101 11.44 -12.22 7.49
CA ASN A 101 12.24 -11.49 8.48
C ASN A 101 11.80 -11.75 9.93
N LYS A 102 10.68 -12.44 10.13
CA LYS A 102 10.14 -12.81 11.45
C LYS A 102 10.52 -14.23 11.87
N GLU A 103 11.19 -15.01 11.02
CA GLU A 103 11.75 -16.29 11.46
C GLU A 103 12.61 -16.06 12.70
N PRO A 104 12.35 -16.81 13.79
CA PRO A 104 13.13 -16.63 15.00
C PRO A 104 14.57 -17.01 14.70
N GLU A 105 15.51 -16.21 15.19
CA GLU A 105 16.90 -16.58 15.38
C GLU A 105 16.96 -17.76 16.38
N SER A 106 16.49 -18.94 15.98
CA SER A 106 16.41 -20.15 16.81
C SER A 106 17.16 -21.31 16.16
N SER A 107 18.28 -21.03 15.50
CA SER A 107 19.31 -22.06 15.33
C SER A 107 20.24 -21.97 16.54
N PRO A 108 20.24 -22.95 17.46
CA PRO A 108 21.20 -22.94 18.56
C PRO A 108 22.61 -22.99 17.97
N LYS A 109 23.41 -21.95 18.23
CA LYS A 109 24.85 -21.98 17.96
C LYS A 109 25.43 -23.16 18.75
N THR A 110 25.77 -24.24 18.07
CA THR A 110 26.51 -25.36 18.65
C THR A 110 27.75 -24.79 19.35
N PRO A 111 27.93 -24.98 20.67
CA PRO A 111 29.17 -24.59 21.32
C PRO A 111 30.29 -25.43 20.71
N LEU A 112 31.33 -24.77 20.20
CA LEU A 112 32.59 -25.42 19.88
C LEU A 112 33.05 -26.15 21.15
N GLN A 113 33.20 -27.47 21.05
CA GLN A 113 33.78 -28.27 22.14
C GLN A 113 35.29 -27.98 22.23
N PRO A 114 35.87 -28.04 23.44
CA PRO A 114 37.23 -27.57 23.71
C PRO A 114 38.33 -28.36 23.00
#